data_AF-A0A834WMZ3-F1
#
_entry.id   AF-A0A834WMZ3-F1
#
_cell.length_a   1.000
_cell.length_b   1.000
_cell.length_c   1.000
_cell.angle_alpha   90.00
_cell.angle_beta   90.00
_cell.angle_gamma   90.00
#
_symmetry.space_group_name_H-M   'P 1'
#
loop_
_entity.id
_entity.type
_entity.pdbx_description
1 polymer ?
#
loop_
_entity_poly.entity_id
_entity_poly.type
_entity_poly.pdbx_seq_one_letter_code
_entity_poly.pdbx_strand_id
1 'polypeptide(L)'
;MIISSKAASSLWRNLRSSRFLSRYRSLCSLPESDVNDNFDSEVIVEGKAASRMAILNRPSVLNAVNQTMAARLQKLYRSWEDNPDIGFVMEKGSGRAFSAGGDIVALYHMLNQGNMEACKEFFRTIYSFIYLLGTYLKPNVALLNGITMGGGAGISIPGTFRVATDKTIFATPETLIGFHPDAGASFYLAHLPGHLDGGLWYLLAIAKGGCYGWLLSVLVIVVTTKNNGRGFMSSELLGEYLGLTGEKLNGAEMITCGLATHYTLCARLPLIEEQLSKLVTDDPSVIETTLEKYGDLVHLDNGSVLQRLEILDKCFGLDTVEEIVDALESEASQTNDAWCISTIKRLKEASPLSLKVSLRSIREGRFQTLDQCLSREYHMSLQGISKQISHDFYEGVRARMVDKDKAPKWDPPTLDRVSQDMVDQYFLPVSEFEPGLELPTKIREAFI
;
A
#
# COMPACT_ATOMS: atom_id res chain seq x y z
N MET A 1 -70.27 30.47 -3.96
CA MET A 1 -71.58 29.93 -4.39
C MET A 1 -71.80 28.63 -3.63
N ILE A 2 -73.04 28.34 -3.22
CA ILE A 2 -73.46 27.16 -2.41
C ILE A 2 -72.98 27.18 -0.94
N ILE A 3 -73.96 27.02 -0.05
CA ILE A 3 -73.88 27.03 1.42
C ILE A 3 -74.51 25.73 1.93
N SER A 4 -73.91 25.08 2.93
CA SER A 4 -74.59 24.35 4.01
C SER A 4 -73.54 24.07 5.11
N SER A 5 -73.62 24.58 6.35
CA SER A 5 -74.54 24.22 7.45
C SER A 5 -74.42 22.72 7.82
N LYS A 6 -74.20 22.22 9.04
CA LYS A 6 -74.23 22.70 10.47
C LYS A 6 -73.29 21.77 11.30
N ALA A 7 -72.79 22.07 12.51
CA ALA A 7 -72.74 23.29 13.35
C ALA A 7 -71.77 23.08 14.56
N ALA A 8 -71.70 24.11 15.43
CA ALA A 8 -71.43 24.13 16.88
C ALA A 8 -71.55 22.79 17.68
N SER A 9 -70.84 22.55 18.80
CA SER A 9 -70.00 23.43 19.66
C SER A 9 -69.24 22.66 20.75
N SER A 10 -68.15 23.26 21.29
CA SER A 10 -67.74 23.31 22.73
C SER A 10 -67.64 22.04 23.61
N LEU A 11 -66.79 21.94 24.64
CA LEU A 11 -65.63 22.68 25.17
C LEU A 11 -64.95 21.74 26.22
N TRP A 12 -63.62 21.84 26.36
CA TRP A 12 -62.85 21.63 27.61
C TRP A 12 -62.56 20.22 28.21
N ARG A 13 -61.24 19.96 28.30
CA ARG A 13 -60.45 19.59 29.51
C ARG A 13 -60.83 18.33 30.32
N ASN A 14 -59.95 17.32 30.39
CA ASN A 14 -58.82 17.29 31.36
C ASN A 14 -58.01 15.97 31.40
N LEU A 15 -56.67 16.13 31.44
CA LEU A 15 -55.64 15.47 32.28
C LEU A 15 -55.76 14.00 32.80
N ARG A 16 -54.57 13.35 32.77
CA ARG A 16 -54.05 12.14 33.48
C ARG A 16 -54.07 10.85 32.66
N SER A 17 -52.91 10.32 32.23
CA SER A 17 -51.85 9.66 33.03
C SER A 17 -52.24 8.27 33.53
N SER A 18 -51.71 7.24 32.87
CA SER A 18 -51.19 6.04 33.53
C SER A 18 -50.22 5.31 32.59
N ARG A 19 -49.20 4.66 33.16
CA ARG A 19 -48.24 3.81 32.44
C ARG A 19 -48.82 2.39 32.37
N PHE A 20 -48.68 1.72 31.23
CA PHE A 20 -48.70 0.25 31.19
C PHE A 20 -47.52 -0.27 30.37
N LEU A 21 -46.62 -0.96 31.06
CA LEU A 21 -45.66 -1.87 30.45
C LEU A 21 -46.33 -3.23 30.33
N SER A 22 -46.27 -3.85 29.15
CA SER A 22 -46.48 -5.30 29.04
C SER A 22 -45.57 -5.86 27.96
N ARG A 23 -44.63 -6.72 28.38
CA ARG A 23 -43.86 -7.57 27.46
C ARG A 23 -44.81 -8.56 26.79
N TYR A 24 -44.63 -8.77 25.50
CA TYR A 24 -44.78 -10.10 24.90
C TYR A 24 -43.57 -10.37 24.00
N ARG A 25 -43.04 -11.58 24.07
CA ARG A 25 -41.93 -12.11 23.26
C ARG A 25 -42.30 -13.55 22.83
N SER A 26 -41.59 -14.08 21.84
CA SER A 26 -41.71 -15.45 21.26
C SER A 26 -42.87 -15.64 20.27
N LEU A 27 -42.78 -16.47 19.21
CA LEU A 27 -41.73 -17.25 18.49
C LEU A 27 -42.39 -17.71 17.14
N CYS A 28 -41.74 -18.05 16.02
CA CYS A 28 -40.35 -18.00 15.53
C CYS A 28 -40.33 -18.26 14.00
N SER A 29 -39.40 -17.69 13.22
CA SER A 29 -39.03 -18.27 11.90
C SER A 29 -37.64 -17.86 11.40
N LEU A 30 -36.69 -18.80 11.51
CA LEU A 30 -35.41 -18.93 10.80
C LEU A 30 -34.30 -17.86 11.04
N PRO A 31 -33.02 -18.28 11.19
CA PRO A 31 -31.88 -17.37 11.21
C PRO A 31 -31.42 -17.07 9.77
N GLU A 32 -31.47 -15.80 9.36
CA GLU A 32 -30.73 -15.31 8.20
C GLU A 32 -29.24 -15.22 8.55
N SER A 33 -28.53 -16.34 8.37
CA SER A 33 -27.06 -16.47 8.21
C SER A 33 -26.14 -15.46 8.92
N ASP A 34 -25.39 -15.94 9.93
CA ASP A 34 -24.25 -15.25 10.60
C ASP A 34 -23.10 -14.80 9.66
N VAL A 35 -23.24 -14.97 8.34
CA VAL A 35 -22.23 -14.62 7.34
C VAL A 35 -22.14 -13.10 7.15
N ASN A 36 -23.27 -12.37 7.15
CA ASN A 36 -23.28 -10.94 6.84
C ASN A 36 -22.61 -10.07 7.94
N ASP A 37 -22.84 -10.39 9.22
CA ASP A 37 -22.28 -9.63 10.34
C ASP A 37 -20.73 -9.63 10.33
N ASN A 38 -20.11 -10.71 9.85
CA ASN A 38 -18.65 -10.81 9.80
C ASN A 38 -18.06 -9.94 8.67
N PHE A 39 -18.70 -9.90 7.48
CA PHE A 39 -18.26 -9.06 6.34
C PHE A 39 -18.21 -7.57 6.69
N ASP A 40 -19.21 -7.05 7.42
CA ASP A 40 -19.25 -5.63 7.80
C ASP A 40 -18.22 -5.27 8.88
N SER A 41 -17.79 -6.24 9.68
CA SER A 41 -16.95 -6.01 10.86
C SER A 41 -15.45 -5.81 10.55
N GLU A 42 -14.91 -6.43 9.50
CA GLU A 42 -13.47 -6.39 9.20
C GLU A 42 -13.02 -5.11 8.47
N VAL A 43 -13.95 -4.36 7.85
CA VAL A 43 -13.73 -3.00 7.36
C VAL A 43 -14.92 -2.12 7.78
N ILE A 44 -14.71 -1.31 8.83
CA ILE A 44 -15.74 -0.39 9.33
C ILE A 44 -15.80 0.83 8.39
N VAL A 45 -17.01 1.39 8.20
CA VAL A 45 -17.22 2.63 7.44
C VAL A 45 -17.68 3.73 8.37
N GLU A 46 -16.96 4.85 8.41
CA GLU A 46 -17.46 6.09 9.01
C GLU A 46 -17.87 7.10 7.93
N GLY A 47 -19.10 7.61 8.03
CA GLY A 47 -19.64 8.63 7.15
C GLY A 47 -19.57 10.03 7.77
N LYS A 48 -19.10 11.00 6.99
CA LYS A 48 -19.10 12.44 7.30
C LYS A 48 -19.74 13.21 6.14
N ALA A 49 -19.80 14.53 6.21
CA ALA A 49 -20.60 15.37 5.31
C ALA A 49 -20.35 15.06 3.82
N ALA A 50 -19.11 15.26 3.34
CA ALA A 50 -18.70 15.00 1.96
C ALA A 50 -17.63 13.91 1.83
N SER A 51 -17.41 13.10 2.87
CA SER A 51 -16.35 12.08 2.87
C SER A 51 -16.73 10.76 3.52
N ARG A 52 -16.01 9.71 3.15
CA ARG A 52 -16.12 8.36 3.72
C ARG A 52 -14.76 7.88 4.18
N MET A 53 -14.70 7.26 5.35
CA MET A 53 -13.50 6.66 5.92
C MET A 53 -13.67 5.14 5.93
N ALA A 54 -12.78 4.40 5.26
CA ALA A 54 -12.62 2.96 5.40
C ALA A 54 -11.64 2.67 6.55
N ILE A 55 -12.06 1.87 7.54
CA ILE A 55 -11.25 1.55 8.72
C ILE A 55 -10.96 0.05 8.72
N LEU A 56 -9.70 -0.31 8.46
CA LEU A 56 -9.25 -1.71 8.49
C LEU A 56 -9.29 -2.22 9.93
N ASN A 57 -10.12 -3.24 10.19
CA ASN A 57 -10.54 -3.64 11.54
C ASN A 57 -10.27 -5.12 11.84
N ARG A 58 -9.01 -5.54 11.68
CA ARG A 58 -8.49 -6.83 12.17
C ARG A 58 -7.24 -6.61 13.04
N PRO A 59 -7.31 -5.79 14.13
CA PRO A 59 -6.12 -5.32 14.85
C PRO A 59 -5.34 -6.43 15.56
N SER A 60 -5.99 -7.56 15.87
CA SER A 60 -5.37 -8.77 16.44
C SER A 60 -4.32 -9.40 15.51
N VAL A 61 -4.50 -9.26 14.19
CA VAL A 61 -3.61 -9.73 13.13
C VAL A 61 -3.01 -8.57 12.33
N LEU A 62 -2.84 -7.40 12.98
CA LEU A 62 -2.23 -6.21 12.38
C LEU A 62 -2.90 -5.71 11.10
N ASN A 63 -4.22 -5.88 11.00
CA ASN A 63 -5.02 -5.50 9.82
C ASN A 63 -4.51 -6.16 8.52
N ALA A 64 -3.98 -7.38 8.60
CA ALA A 64 -3.64 -8.18 7.43
C ALA A 64 -4.89 -8.33 6.52
N VAL A 65 -4.72 -8.09 5.23
CA VAL A 65 -5.83 -8.05 4.26
C VAL A 65 -6.17 -9.47 3.80
N ASN A 66 -7.39 -9.90 4.08
CA ASN A 66 -7.94 -11.16 3.56
C ASN A 66 -8.90 -10.88 2.38
N GLN A 67 -9.48 -11.94 1.79
CA GLN A 67 -10.42 -11.81 0.67
C GLN A 67 -11.70 -11.03 1.03
N THR A 68 -12.19 -11.19 2.26
CA THR A 68 -13.38 -10.47 2.77
C THR A 68 -13.16 -8.96 2.77
N MET A 69 -12.02 -8.51 3.31
CA MET A 69 -11.60 -7.11 3.30
C MET A 69 -11.39 -6.59 1.87
N ALA A 70 -10.69 -7.34 1.02
CA ALA A 70 -10.39 -6.94 -0.36
C ALA A 70 -11.67 -6.70 -1.17
N ALA A 71 -12.59 -7.68 -1.16
CA ALA A 71 -13.87 -7.59 -1.87
C ALA A 71 -14.75 -6.45 -1.31
N ARG A 72 -14.70 -6.22 0.02
CA ARG A 72 -15.42 -5.12 0.67
C ARG A 72 -14.87 -3.75 0.28
N LEU A 73 -13.55 -3.54 0.31
CA LEU A 73 -12.91 -2.31 -0.13
C LEU A 73 -13.26 -2.00 -1.59
N GLN A 74 -13.17 -2.99 -2.48
CA GLN A 74 -13.53 -2.85 -3.89
C GLN A 74 -15.00 -2.44 -4.09
N LYS A 75 -15.94 -3.06 -3.34
CA LYS A 75 -17.36 -2.70 -3.38
C LYS A 75 -17.62 -1.28 -2.87
N LEU A 76 -16.97 -0.90 -1.76
CA LEU A 76 -17.12 0.42 -1.15
C LEU A 76 -16.59 1.53 -2.06
N TYR A 77 -15.35 1.42 -2.54
CA TYR A 77 -14.75 2.44 -3.41
C TYR A 77 -15.52 2.61 -4.72
N ARG A 78 -15.92 1.52 -5.40
CA ARG A 78 -16.80 1.63 -6.59
C ARG A 78 -18.10 2.39 -6.26
N SER A 79 -18.75 2.06 -5.14
CA SER A 79 -19.98 2.73 -4.72
C SER A 79 -19.80 4.19 -4.28
N TRP A 80 -18.60 4.59 -3.86
CA TRP A 80 -18.30 5.95 -3.40
C TRP A 80 -17.88 6.86 -4.55
N GLU A 81 -17.30 6.31 -5.60
CA GLU A 81 -16.90 7.03 -6.80
C GLU A 81 -18.10 7.60 -7.56
N ASP A 82 -19.11 6.78 -7.83
CA ASP A 82 -20.33 7.20 -8.55
C ASP A 82 -21.26 8.13 -7.72
N ASN A 83 -20.98 8.32 -6.41
CA ASN A 83 -21.87 9.06 -5.51
C ASN A 83 -21.51 10.57 -5.47
N PRO A 84 -22.38 11.49 -5.93
CA PRO A 84 -22.08 12.92 -5.97
C PRO A 84 -22.00 13.59 -4.58
N ASP A 85 -22.54 12.97 -3.53
CA ASP A 85 -22.45 13.49 -2.16
C ASP A 85 -21.10 13.20 -1.48
N ILE A 86 -20.21 12.46 -2.15
CA ILE A 86 -18.86 12.12 -1.65
C ILE A 86 -17.85 12.85 -2.52
N GLY A 87 -17.17 13.84 -1.98
CA GLY A 87 -16.09 14.56 -2.66
C GLY A 87 -14.75 13.82 -2.56
N PHE A 88 -14.44 13.18 -1.43
CA PHE A 88 -13.19 12.43 -1.25
C PHE A 88 -13.34 11.24 -0.29
N VAL A 89 -12.36 10.33 -0.33
CA VAL A 89 -12.31 9.14 0.53
C VAL A 89 -11.05 9.14 1.40
N MET A 90 -11.14 8.48 2.54
CA MET A 90 -10.05 8.32 3.49
C MET A 90 -9.94 6.86 3.91
N GLU A 91 -8.76 6.46 4.36
CA GLU A 91 -8.55 5.14 4.96
C GLU A 91 -7.54 5.15 6.10
N LYS A 92 -7.75 4.26 7.07
CA LYS A 92 -6.84 4.07 8.20
C LYS A 92 -6.93 2.65 8.75
N GLY A 93 -5.89 2.21 9.46
CA GLY A 93 -5.93 1.00 10.25
C GLY A 93 -6.38 1.25 11.69
N SER A 94 -7.07 0.29 12.28
CA SER A 94 -7.37 0.26 13.72
C SER A 94 -6.17 -0.28 14.52
N GLY A 95 -5.99 0.23 15.74
CA GLY A 95 -4.94 -0.26 16.65
C GLY A 95 -3.53 0.26 16.29
N ARG A 96 -2.57 -0.66 16.14
CA ARG A 96 -1.12 -0.37 16.06
C ARG A 96 -0.50 -0.48 14.66
N ALA A 97 -1.32 -0.70 13.64
CA ALA A 97 -0.90 -0.84 12.25
C ALA A 97 -1.92 -0.18 11.33
N PHE A 98 -1.44 0.34 10.20
CA PHE A 98 -2.30 0.57 9.06
C PHE A 98 -2.72 -0.79 8.50
N SER A 99 -1.76 -1.52 7.92
CA SER A 99 -1.87 -2.93 7.52
C SER A 99 -0.50 -3.58 7.38
N ALA A 100 -0.35 -4.81 7.88
CA ALA A 100 0.88 -5.59 7.80
C ALA A 100 1.02 -6.46 6.52
N GLY A 101 0.16 -6.27 5.50
CA GLY A 101 0.22 -7.00 4.24
C GLY A 101 -1.00 -7.87 3.96
N GLY A 102 -0.93 -8.73 2.95
CA GLY A 102 -1.94 -9.77 2.74
C GLY A 102 -1.92 -10.82 3.86
N ASP A 103 -3.04 -11.50 4.09
CA ASP A 103 -3.16 -12.59 5.05
C ASP A 103 -2.50 -13.89 4.50
N ILE A 104 -1.18 -13.85 4.37
CA ILE A 104 -0.35 -14.95 3.83
C ILE A 104 -0.46 -16.25 4.65
N VAL A 105 -0.85 -16.16 5.93
CA VAL A 105 -1.12 -17.32 6.78
C VAL A 105 -2.42 -17.99 6.35
N ALA A 106 -3.49 -17.21 6.08
CA ALA A 106 -4.69 -17.75 5.47
C ALA A 106 -4.43 -18.35 4.08
N LEU A 107 -3.63 -17.68 3.22
CA LEU A 107 -3.22 -18.25 1.92
C LEU A 107 -2.50 -19.59 2.09
N TYR A 108 -1.48 -19.66 2.95
CA TYR A 108 -0.74 -20.90 3.23
C TYR A 108 -1.66 -22.05 3.68
N HIS A 109 -2.64 -21.78 4.56
CA HIS A 109 -3.59 -22.81 4.98
C HIS A 109 -4.54 -23.23 3.85
N MET A 110 -5.06 -22.31 3.04
CA MET A 110 -5.90 -22.64 1.88
C MET A 110 -5.14 -23.45 0.83
N LEU A 111 -3.90 -23.08 0.52
CA LEU A 111 -3.07 -23.79 -0.44
C LEU A 111 -2.72 -25.22 0.03
N ASN A 112 -2.42 -25.42 1.31
CA ASN A 112 -2.19 -26.75 1.87
C ASN A 112 -3.47 -27.61 1.98
N GLN A 113 -4.65 -26.99 1.88
CA GLN A 113 -5.94 -27.68 1.69
C GLN A 113 -6.29 -27.90 0.22
N GLY A 114 -5.42 -27.54 -0.72
CA GLY A 114 -5.63 -27.65 -2.17
C GLY A 114 -6.53 -26.57 -2.77
N ASN A 115 -6.91 -25.54 -2.00
CA ASN A 115 -7.82 -24.48 -2.42
C ASN A 115 -7.10 -23.35 -3.18
N MET A 116 -6.52 -23.71 -4.33
CA MET A 116 -5.80 -22.79 -5.21
C MET A 116 -6.69 -21.65 -5.74
N GLU A 117 -7.92 -21.96 -6.14
CA GLU A 117 -8.84 -20.98 -6.74
C GLU A 117 -9.22 -19.85 -5.76
N ALA A 118 -9.38 -20.13 -4.46
CA ALA A 118 -9.58 -19.07 -3.47
C ALA A 118 -8.37 -18.14 -3.33
N CYS A 119 -7.15 -18.65 -3.56
CA CYS A 119 -5.93 -17.85 -3.51
C CYS A 119 -5.79 -16.99 -4.78
N LYS A 120 -6.08 -17.55 -5.96
CA LYS A 120 -6.17 -16.78 -7.21
C LYS A 120 -7.20 -15.65 -7.11
N GLU A 121 -8.37 -15.94 -6.55
CA GLU A 121 -9.43 -14.95 -6.39
C GLU A 121 -9.04 -13.84 -5.41
N PHE A 122 -8.27 -14.15 -4.35
CA PHE A 122 -7.65 -13.14 -3.49
C PHE A 122 -6.75 -12.19 -4.29
N PHE A 123 -5.77 -12.72 -5.04
CA PHE A 123 -4.86 -11.89 -5.85
C PHE A 123 -5.61 -11.08 -6.92
N ARG A 124 -6.60 -11.68 -7.59
CA ARG A 124 -7.45 -10.99 -8.57
C ARG A 124 -8.22 -9.83 -7.95
N THR A 125 -8.84 -10.07 -6.79
CA THR A 125 -9.66 -9.06 -6.08
C THR A 125 -8.79 -7.92 -5.59
N ILE A 126 -7.67 -8.21 -4.92
CA ILE A 126 -6.82 -7.18 -4.33
C ILE A 126 -6.09 -6.36 -5.40
N TYR A 127 -5.56 -6.95 -6.47
CA TYR A 127 -4.90 -6.17 -7.53
C TYR A 127 -5.90 -5.36 -8.36
N SER A 128 -7.11 -5.86 -8.56
CA SER A 128 -8.21 -5.07 -9.14
C SER A 128 -8.63 -3.89 -8.25
N PHE A 129 -8.51 -4.01 -6.93
CA PHE A 129 -8.73 -2.90 -6.00
C PHE A 129 -7.57 -1.89 -6.01
N ILE A 130 -6.32 -2.35 -6.08
CA ILE A 130 -5.13 -1.49 -6.15
C ILE A 130 -5.13 -0.68 -7.45
N TYR A 131 -5.52 -1.29 -8.57
CA TYR A 131 -5.72 -0.56 -9.82
C TYR A 131 -6.88 0.45 -9.74
N LEU A 132 -8.00 0.09 -9.09
CA LEU A 132 -9.10 1.03 -8.81
C LEU A 132 -8.62 2.25 -8.00
N LEU A 133 -7.76 2.03 -7.00
CA LEU A 133 -7.17 3.09 -6.18
C LEU A 133 -6.21 3.99 -6.98
N GLY A 134 -5.29 3.42 -7.74
CA GLY A 134 -4.33 4.17 -8.57
C GLY A 134 -4.96 4.91 -9.77
N THR A 135 -6.22 4.61 -10.08
CA THR A 135 -7.01 5.28 -11.12
C THR A 135 -8.23 6.02 -10.55
N TYR A 136 -8.29 6.23 -9.23
CA TYR A 136 -9.50 6.70 -8.54
C TYR A 136 -9.83 8.15 -8.91
N LEU A 137 -11.09 8.42 -9.30
CA LEU A 137 -11.51 9.72 -9.82
C LEU A 137 -11.70 10.80 -8.74
N LYS A 138 -11.53 10.43 -7.46
CA LYS A 138 -11.68 11.31 -6.31
C LYS A 138 -10.42 11.28 -5.46
N PRO A 139 -10.10 12.33 -4.69
CA PRO A 139 -8.96 12.28 -3.78
C PRO A 139 -9.10 11.13 -2.77
N ASN A 140 -8.02 10.37 -2.60
CA ASN A 140 -7.86 9.39 -1.53
C ASN A 140 -6.83 9.91 -0.51
N VAL A 141 -7.10 9.72 0.79
CA VAL A 141 -6.16 10.03 1.88
C VAL A 141 -5.92 8.79 2.75
N ALA A 142 -4.73 8.20 2.63
CA ALA A 142 -4.29 7.10 3.47
C ALA A 142 -3.55 7.61 4.72
N LEU A 143 -4.05 7.26 5.91
CA LEU A 143 -3.44 7.61 7.20
C LEU A 143 -2.56 6.44 7.69
N LEU A 144 -1.28 6.47 7.34
CA LEU A 144 -0.32 5.36 7.47
C LEU A 144 0.25 5.20 8.88
N ASN A 145 -0.59 5.31 9.91
CA ASN A 145 -0.18 5.23 11.31
C ASN A 145 0.17 3.80 11.75
N GLY A 146 1.46 3.53 11.97
CA GLY A 146 1.95 2.21 12.37
C GLY A 146 2.54 1.41 11.21
N ILE A 147 2.45 0.08 11.30
CA ILE A 147 2.97 -0.84 10.27
C ILE A 147 2.17 -0.70 8.96
N THR A 148 2.90 -0.52 7.85
CA THR A 148 2.39 -0.47 6.45
C THR A 148 3.30 -1.34 5.58
N MET A 149 2.97 -2.62 5.36
CA MET A 149 3.87 -3.55 4.67
C MET A 149 3.18 -4.33 3.55
N GLY A 150 3.93 -4.71 2.50
CA GLY A 150 3.45 -5.56 1.38
C GLY A 150 2.13 -5.09 0.78
N GLY A 151 1.13 -5.97 0.72
CA GLY A 151 -0.25 -5.60 0.30
C GLY A 151 -0.87 -4.41 1.05
N GLY A 152 -0.42 -4.08 2.27
CA GLY A 152 -0.79 -2.87 3.00
C GLY A 152 -0.24 -1.58 2.37
N ALA A 153 0.96 -1.63 1.80
CA ALA A 153 1.47 -0.56 0.93
C ALA A 153 0.71 -0.55 -0.41
N GLY A 154 0.42 -1.72 -0.99
CA GLY A 154 -0.35 -1.81 -2.23
C GLY A 154 -1.72 -1.12 -2.16
N ILE A 155 -2.47 -1.32 -1.07
CA ILE A 155 -3.78 -0.67 -0.87
C ILE A 155 -3.72 0.82 -0.50
N SER A 156 -2.55 1.47 -0.52
CA SER A 156 -2.42 2.87 -0.06
C SER A 156 -1.46 3.74 -0.87
N ILE A 157 -0.33 3.20 -1.33
CA ILE A 157 0.70 3.95 -2.07
C ILE A 157 0.23 4.49 -3.44
N PRO A 158 -0.65 3.80 -4.20
CA PRO A 158 -1.25 4.37 -5.41
C PRO A 158 -2.31 5.47 -5.14
N GLY A 159 -2.71 5.70 -3.89
CA GLY A 159 -3.66 6.74 -3.52
C GLY A 159 -3.08 8.16 -3.57
N THR A 160 -3.95 9.17 -3.70
CA THR A 160 -3.56 10.59 -3.91
C THR A 160 -2.67 11.14 -2.79
N PHE A 161 -3.07 10.96 -1.53
CA PHE A 161 -2.38 11.50 -0.36
C PHE A 161 -2.05 10.41 0.65
N ARG A 162 -0.82 10.44 1.15
CA ARG A 162 -0.22 9.39 1.98
C ARG A 162 0.42 10.05 3.18
N VAL A 163 -0.25 9.99 4.33
CA VAL A 163 0.14 10.70 5.56
C VAL A 163 0.91 9.74 6.46
N ALA A 164 2.24 9.90 6.50
CA ALA A 164 3.11 9.18 7.42
C ALA A 164 3.20 9.87 8.79
N THR A 165 3.73 9.13 9.77
CA THR A 165 3.84 9.53 11.18
C THR A 165 5.13 9.05 11.82
N ASP A 166 5.42 9.56 13.02
CA ASP A 166 6.46 9.08 13.93
C ASP A 166 6.34 7.58 14.29
N LYS A 167 5.19 6.96 14.04
CA LYS A 167 4.94 5.52 14.25
C LYS A 167 4.94 4.69 12.97
N THR A 168 5.06 5.33 11.80
CA THR A 168 4.98 4.61 10.53
C THR A 168 6.20 3.72 10.34
N ILE A 169 5.96 2.46 9.97
CA ILE A 169 7.01 1.49 9.62
C ILE A 169 6.62 0.85 8.29
N PHE A 170 7.27 1.28 7.23
CA PHE A 170 7.10 0.76 5.87
C PHE A 170 8.13 -0.32 5.55
N ALA A 171 7.75 -1.38 4.83
CA ALA A 171 8.67 -2.35 4.22
C ALA A 171 7.99 -3.21 3.16
N THR A 172 8.79 -3.75 2.24
CA THR A 172 8.42 -4.82 1.30
C THR A 172 9.23 -6.09 1.63
N PRO A 173 8.85 -6.87 2.67
CA PRO A 173 9.62 -8.01 3.18
C PRO A 173 9.40 -9.33 2.41
N GLU A 174 8.82 -9.30 1.22
CA GLU A 174 8.32 -10.48 0.50
C GLU A 174 9.43 -11.50 0.15
N THR A 175 10.64 -11.03 -0.18
CA THR A 175 11.80 -11.90 -0.48
C THR A 175 12.20 -12.80 0.70
N LEU A 176 11.88 -12.37 1.92
CA LEU A 176 12.17 -13.09 3.16
C LEU A 176 11.17 -14.21 3.46
N ILE A 177 10.00 -14.23 2.78
CA ILE A 177 8.98 -15.28 2.88
C ILE A 177 8.89 -16.15 1.63
N GLY A 178 9.86 -16.05 0.70
CA GLY A 178 9.85 -16.82 -0.54
C GLY A 178 8.87 -16.28 -1.59
N PHE A 179 8.65 -14.96 -1.59
CA PHE A 179 7.78 -14.26 -2.52
C PHE A 179 8.49 -13.03 -3.11
N HIS A 180 7.82 -12.31 -4.02
CA HIS A 180 8.35 -11.09 -4.64
C HIS A 180 7.57 -9.87 -4.11
N PRO A 181 8.15 -8.66 -4.08
CA PRO A 181 7.40 -7.43 -3.85
C PRO A 181 6.28 -7.33 -4.89
N ASP A 182 5.05 -7.37 -4.41
CA ASP A 182 3.82 -7.50 -5.19
C ASP A 182 2.91 -6.29 -4.98
N ALA A 183 1.63 -6.39 -5.39
CA ALA A 183 0.62 -5.39 -5.05
C ALA A 183 0.97 -3.96 -5.53
N GLY A 184 1.60 -3.84 -6.70
CA GLY A 184 2.10 -2.62 -7.31
C GLY A 184 3.51 -2.21 -6.88
N ALA A 185 4.21 -3.00 -6.05
CA ALA A 185 5.54 -2.66 -5.56
C ALA A 185 6.58 -2.54 -6.69
N SER A 186 6.52 -3.39 -7.72
CA SER A 186 7.44 -3.25 -8.85
C SER A 186 7.25 -1.93 -9.60
N PHE A 187 6.05 -1.34 -9.54
CA PHE A 187 5.79 -0.01 -10.07
C PHE A 187 6.32 1.08 -9.12
N TYR A 188 5.83 1.18 -7.87
CA TYR A 188 6.15 2.34 -7.03
C TYR A 188 7.59 2.34 -6.50
N LEU A 189 8.24 1.18 -6.36
CA LEU A 189 9.67 1.12 -5.99
C LEU A 189 10.56 1.61 -7.13
N ALA A 190 10.25 1.23 -8.37
CA ALA A 190 11.02 1.59 -9.55
C ALA A 190 10.98 3.09 -9.89
N HIS A 191 9.93 3.79 -9.43
CA HIS A 191 9.72 5.22 -9.64
C HIS A 191 10.04 6.08 -8.41
N LEU A 192 10.76 5.55 -7.41
CA LEU A 192 11.19 6.38 -6.26
C LEU A 192 12.17 7.46 -6.73
N PRO A 193 11.91 8.76 -6.45
CA PRO A 193 12.70 9.88 -6.99
C PRO A 193 14.08 10.07 -6.34
N GLY A 194 14.60 9.06 -5.63
CA GLY A 194 15.79 9.18 -4.79
C GLY A 194 15.63 10.19 -3.65
N HIS A 195 16.75 10.73 -3.18
CA HIS A 195 16.76 11.78 -2.15
C HIS A 195 16.57 13.15 -2.79
N LEU A 196 15.47 13.81 -2.45
CA LEU A 196 15.23 15.21 -2.78
C LEU A 196 15.54 16.05 -1.54
N ASP A 197 16.64 16.81 -1.57
CA ASP A 197 16.96 17.78 -0.52
C ASP A 197 15.77 18.73 -0.31
N GLY A 198 15.38 18.93 0.95
CA GLY A 198 14.15 19.63 1.34
C GLY A 198 14.01 21.08 0.85
N GLY A 199 15.09 21.68 0.32
CA GLY A 199 15.03 22.98 -0.35
C GLY A 199 14.42 22.95 -1.75
N LEU A 200 14.51 21.83 -2.48
CA LEU A 200 14.01 21.74 -3.86
C LEU A 200 12.50 21.49 -3.93
N TRP A 201 11.94 20.76 -2.96
CA TRP A 201 10.49 20.63 -2.77
C TRP A 201 9.81 22.00 -2.62
N TYR A 202 10.39 22.91 -1.82
CA TYR A 202 9.85 24.25 -1.63
C TYR A 202 9.85 25.08 -2.94
N LEU A 203 10.85 24.89 -3.80
CA LEU A 203 10.94 25.55 -5.11
C LEU A 203 9.97 24.95 -6.14
N LEU A 204 9.76 23.63 -6.14
CA LEU A 204 8.78 22.96 -6.99
C LEU A 204 7.33 23.27 -6.58
N ALA A 205 7.05 23.38 -5.28
CA ALA A 205 5.76 23.84 -4.76
C ALA A 205 5.44 25.27 -5.23
N ILE A 206 6.41 26.19 -5.15
CA ILE A 206 6.24 27.57 -5.66
C ILE A 206 6.04 27.59 -7.19
N ALA A 207 6.74 26.73 -7.94
CA ALA A 207 6.63 26.68 -9.40
C ALA A 207 5.25 26.23 -9.91
N LYS A 208 4.51 25.42 -9.15
CA LYS A 208 3.14 25.00 -9.48
C LYS A 208 2.08 26.11 -9.29
N GLY A 209 2.41 27.21 -8.61
CA GLY A 209 1.47 28.28 -8.25
C GLY A 209 1.32 29.44 -9.25
N GLY A 210 1.83 29.37 -10.49
CA GLY A 210 1.78 30.51 -11.42
C GLY A 210 1.88 30.18 -12.91
N CYS A 211 1.42 31.12 -13.75
CA CYS A 211 1.23 30.97 -15.21
C CYS A 211 2.49 30.68 -16.05
N TYR A 212 3.66 30.49 -15.43
CA TYR A 212 4.93 30.19 -16.09
C TYR A 212 5.61 28.91 -15.57
N GLY A 213 4.88 28.07 -14.81
CA GLY A 213 5.43 26.87 -14.15
C GLY A 213 6.26 25.95 -15.05
N TRP A 214 5.84 25.70 -16.30
CA TRP A 214 6.59 24.89 -17.26
C TRP A 214 7.98 25.45 -17.61
N LEU A 215 8.12 26.77 -17.73
CA LEU A 215 9.42 27.40 -17.99
C LEU A 215 10.32 27.35 -16.76
N LEU A 216 9.76 27.43 -15.55
CA LEU A 216 10.49 27.25 -14.29
C LEU A 216 10.93 25.82 -14.07
N SER A 217 10.09 24.81 -14.35
CA SER A 217 10.49 23.39 -14.25
C SER A 217 11.67 23.06 -15.17
N VAL A 218 11.61 23.50 -16.44
CA VAL A 218 12.74 23.33 -17.38
C VAL A 218 13.96 24.13 -16.93
N LEU A 219 13.79 25.35 -16.42
CA LEU A 219 14.92 26.15 -15.93
C LEU A 219 15.58 25.53 -14.69
N VAL A 220 14.82 24.93 -13.77
CA VAL A 220 15.38 24.22 -12.61
C VAL A 220 16.23 23.03 -13.09
N ILE A 221 15.71 22.18 -13.98
CA ILE A 221 16.45 21.03 -14.55
C ILE A 221 17.71 21.47 -15.33
N VAL A 222 17.66 22.61 -16.03
CA VAL A 222 18.80 23.16 -16.80
C VAL A 222 19.81 23.91 -15.91
N VAL A 223 19.40 24.40 -14.74
CA VAL A 223 20.31 25.06 -13.77
C VAL A 223 20.97 24.04 -12.85
N THR A 224 20.28 22.96 -12.44
CA THR A 224 20.88 21.88 -11.62
C THR A 224 22.00 21.15 -12.35
N THR A 225 21.97 21.07 -13.68
CA THR A 225 23.01 20.43 -14.50
C THR A 225 24.26 21.30 -14.73
N LYS A 226 24.31 22.55 -14.26
CA LYS A 226 25.36 23.52 -14.67
C LYS A 226 26.16 24.22 -13.57
N ASN A 227 25.84 24.04 -12.28
CA ASN A 227 26.54 24.72 -11.18
C ASN A 227 27.40 23.78 -10.32
N ASN A 228 28.71 23.78 -10.62
CA ASN A 228 29.83 23.54 -9.70
C ASN A 228 29.70 22.42 -8.62
N GLY A 229 29.90 21.17 -9.03
CA GLY A 229 30.69 20.20 -8.25
C GLY A 229 30.06 19.60 -6.98
N ARG A 230 28.79 19.88 -6.67
CA ARG A 230 27.95 19.10 -5.75
C ARG A 230 26.60 18.86 -6.40
N GLY A 231 26.47 17.73 -7.11
CA GLY A 231 25.19 17.33 -7.69
C GLY A 231 24.21 16.91 -6.59
N PHE A 232 22.93 17.23 -6.75
CA PHE A 232 21.87 16.63 -5.95
C PHE A 232 21.82 15.14 -6.30
N MET A 233 22.09 14.27 -5.32
CA MET A 233 22.15 12.82 -5.54
C MET A 233 20.77 12.19 -5.34
N SER A 234 19.99 12.10 -6.40
CA SER A 234 18.85 11.18 -6.46
C SER A 234 19.38 9.77 -6.78
N SER A 235 19.47 8.89 -5.79
CA SER A 235 19.68 7.47 -6.07
C SER A 235 18.45 6.92 -6.79
N GLU A 236 18.65 6.45 -8.00
CA GLU A 236 17.63 5.78 -8.80
C GLU A 236 17.32 4.35 -8.30
N LEU A 237 18.07 3.84 -7.31
CA LEU A 237 18.16 2.42 -6.97
C LEU A 237 17.77 2.09 -5.52
N LEU A 238 17.17 3.06 -4.82
CA LEU A 238 16.53 2.84 -3.52
C LEU A 238 15.40 1.80 -3.62
N GLY A 239 14.70 1.74 -4.76
CA GLY A 239 13.63 0.77 -5.01
C GLY A 239 14.11 -0.68 -4.97
N GLU A 240 15.16 -0.96 -5.72
CA GLU A 240 15.85 -2.26 -5.76
C GLU A 240 16.38 -2.65 -4.37
N TYR A 241 16.96 -1.71 -3.61
CA TYR A 241 17.38 -1.97 -2.24
C TYR A 241 16.22 -2.36 -1.32
N LEU A 242 15.13 -1.59 -1.31
CA LEU A 242 13.97 -1.86 -0.45
C LEU A 242 13.30 -3.19 -0.82
N GLY A 243 13.11 -3.44 -2.11
CA GLY A 243 12.47 -4.64 -2.63
C GLY A 243 13.27 -5.93 -2.38
N LEU A 244 14.60 -5.88 -2.52
CA LEU A 244 15.45 -7.05 -2.29
C LEU A 244 15.66 -7.35 -0.81
N THR A 245 15.95 -6.32 0.00
CA THR A 245 16.33 -6.49 1.40
C THR A 245 15.15 -6.53 2.36
N GLY A 246 14.00 -5.99 1.95
CA GLY A 246 12.85 -5.71 2.81
C GLY A 246 13.15 -4.73 3.94
N GLU A 247 14.12 -3.83 3.77
CA GLU A 247 14.49 -2.88 4.81
C GLU A 247 13.33 -1.98 5.21
N LYS A 248 13.30 -1.60 6.50
CA LYS A 248 12.25 -0.79 7.07
C LYS A 248 12.58 0.68 6.91
N LEU A 249 11.64 1.45 6.38
CA LEU A 249 11.66 2.90 6.45
C LEU A 249 10.72 3.38 7.55
N ASN A 250 11.18 4.34 8.33
CA ASN A 250 10.31 5.08 9.25
C ASN A 250 9.51 6.17 8.49
N GLY A 251 8.55 6.81 9.16
CA GLY A 251 7.72 7.83 8.51
C GLY A 251 8.48 9.08 8.03
N ALA A 252 9.61 9.44 8.66
CA ALA A 252 10.48 10.53 8.23
C ALA A 252 11.26 10.17 6.95
N GLU A 253 11.67 8.91 6.81
CA GLU A 253 12.31 8.42 5.58
C GLU A 253 11.31 8.31 4.42
N MET A 254 10.08 7.83 4.67
CA MET A 254 9.04 7.73 3.65
C MET A 254 8.71 9.07 2.97
N ILE A 255 8.63 10.16 3.73
CA ILE A 255 8.36 11.49 3.17
C ILE A 255 9.58 12.03 2.40
N THR A 256 10.80 11.79 2.89
CA THR A 256 12.02 12.20 2.18
C THR A 256 12.19 11.49 0.83
N CYS A 257 11.85 10.20 0.74
CA CYS A 257 11.94 9.44 -0.51
C CYS A 257 10.64 9.43 -1.34
N GLY A 258 9.64 10.26 -1.01
CA GLY A 258 8.40 10.43 -1.79
C GLY A 258 7.33 9.34 -1.65
N LEU A 259 7.56 8.28 -0.86
CA LEU A 259 6.54 7.27 -0.55
C LEU A 259 5.34 7.87 0.20
N ALA A 260 5.58 8.80 1.12
CA ALA A 260 4.55 9.62 1.74
C ALA A 260 4.47 10.99 1.06
N THR A 261 3.26 11.59 0.97
CA THR A 261 3.11 12.99 0.54
C THR A 261 3.18 13.97 1.71
N HIS A 262 2.81 13.52 2.91
CA HIS A 262 2.76 14.35 4.11
C HIS A 262 3.31 13.58 5.31
N TYR A 263 3.83 14.32 6.29
CA TYR A 263 4.29 13.78 7.58
C TYR A 263 3.73 14.61 8.74
N THR A 264 3.24 13.93 9.78
CA THR A 264 2.68 14.57 10.98
C THR A 264 2.87 13.69 12.21
N LEU A 265 3.01 14.27 13.39
CA LEU A 265 3.08 13.47 14.62
C LEU A 265 1.75 12.76 14.89
N CYS A 266 1.78 11.49 15.29
CA CYS A 266 0.61 10.66 15.60
C CYS A 266 -0.36 11.33 16.59
N ALA A 267 0.17 12.15 17.52
CA ALA A 267 -0.62 12.94 18.47
C ALA A 267 -1.56 13.97 17.79
N ARG A 268 -1.29 14.40 16.55
CA ARG A 268 -2.11 15.32 15.76
C ARG A 268 -3.10 14.63 14.83
N LEU A 269 -2.99 13.32 14.59
CA LEU A 269 -3.92 12.61 13.68
C LEU A 269 -5.40 12.79 14.04
N PRO A 270 -5.85 12.75 15.32
CA PRO A 270 -7.25 13.00 15.65
C PRO A 270 -7.74 14.39 15.23
N LEU A 271 -6.86 15.40 15.28
CA LEU A 271 -7.17 16.75 14.80
C LEU A 271 -7.25 16.78 13.28
N ILE A 272 -6.33 16.13 12.56
CA ILE A 272 -6.35 16.05 11.09
C ILE A 272 -7.63 15.35 10.61
N GLU A 273 -7.98 14.21 11.20
CA GLU A 273 -9.24 13.51 10.93
C GLU A 273 -10.47 14.41 11.16
N GLU A 274 -10.50 15.14 12.28
CA GLU A 274 -11.59 16.07 12.59
C GLU A 274 -11.70 17.21 11.56
N GLN A 275 -10.58 17.75 11.09
CA GLN A 275 -10.56 18.87 10.14
C GLN A 275 -10.93 18.40 8.72
N LEU A 276 -10.37 17.27 8.26
CA LEU A 276 -10.79 16.63 7.01
C LEU A 276 -12.29 16.30 7.03
N SER A 277 -12.83 15.80 8.16
CA SER A 277 -14.25 15.45 8.28
C SER A 277 -15.24 16.62 8.10
N LYS A 278 -14.75 17.87 8.17
CA LYS A 278 -15.52 19.11 8.00
C LYS A 278 -15.45 19.66 6.57
N LEU A 279 -14.54 19.16 5.74
CA LEU A 279 -14.40 19.62 4.35
C LEU A 279 -15.61 19.18 3.52
N VAL A 280 -16.04 20.08 2.64
CA VAL A 280 -17.05 19.84 1.60
C VAL A 280 -16.40 20.24 0.29
N THR A 281 -15.61 19.32 -0.27
CA THR A 281 -14.74 19.53 -1.44
C THR A 281 -14.47 18.20 -2.13
N ASP A 282 -14.34 18.24 -3.45
CA ASP A 282 -13.76 17.22 -4.33
C ASP A 282 -12.38 17.66 -4.88
N ASP A 283 -12.06 18.96 -4.81
CA ASP A 283 -10.77 19.53 -5.19
C ASP A 283 -9.62 18.98 -4.31
N PRO A 284 -8.61 18.29 -4.89
CA PRO A 284 -7.44 17.80 -4.16
C PRO A 284 -6.63 18.91 -3.48
N SER A 285 -6.54 20.10 -4.06
CA SER A 285 -5.68 21.19 -3.56
C SER A 285 -6.15 21.73 -2.21
N VAL A 286 -7.46 21.66 -1.93
CA VAL A 286 -8.05 22.03 -0.63
C VAL A 286 -7.66 21.00 0.44
N ILE A 287 -7.57 19.72 0.07
CA ILE A 287 -7.14 18.64 0.95
C ILE A 287 -5.64 18.74 1.22
N GLU A 288 -4.82 18.94 0.18
CA GLU A 288 -3.38 19.20 0.27
C GLU A 288 -3.08 20.35 1.22
N THR A 289 -3.64 21.55 0.96
CA THR A 289 -3.52 22.74 1.84
C THR A 289 -3.94 22.44 3.30
N THR A 290 -4.94 21.58 3.49
CA THR A 290 -5.41 21.19 4.84
C THR A 290 -4.40 20.26 5.53
N LEU A 291 -3.79 19.33 4.81
CA LEU A 291 -2.76 18.41 5.33
C LEU A 291 -1.45 19.16 5.63
N GLU A 292 -0.98 20.01 4.71
CA GLU A 292 0.22 20.86 4.87
C GLU A 292 0.17 21.69 6.17
N LYS A 293 -1.00 22.27 6.49
CA LYS A 293 -1.23 23.07 7.70
C LYS A 293 -0.92 22.33 9.01
N TYR A 294 -1.02 21.00 9.02
CA TYR A 294 -0.73 20.15 10.18
C TYR A 294 0.55 19.31 10.02
N GLY A 295 1.29 19.55 8.93
CA GLY A 295 2.60 18.95 8.68
C GLY A 295 3.59 19.28 9.79
N ASP A 296 4.48 18.33 10.09
CA ASP A 296 5.57 18.52 11.03
C ASP A 296 6.92 18.50 10.31
N LEU A 297 7.91 19.23 10.86
CA LEU A 297 9.27 19.21 10.35
C LEU A 297 9.87 17.81 10.47
N VAL A 298 10.57 17.39 9.42
CA VAL A 298 11.19 16.09 9.29
C VAL A 298 12.68 16.20 9.64
N HIS A 299 13.17 15.29 10.48
CA HIS A 299 14.58 15.14 10.78
C HIS A 299 14.98 13.70 10.49
N LEU A 300 15.96 13.50 9.62
CA LEU A 300 16.51 12.19 9.30
C LEU A 300 17.57 11.81 10.32
N ASP A 301 17.54 10.55 10.75
CA ASP A 301 18.61 9.99 11.58
C ASP A 301 19.91 9.85 10.78
N ASN A 302 21.06 10.09 11.42
CA ASN A 302 22.39 9.89 10.84
C ASN A 302 22.69 8.42 10.42
N GLY A 303 21.82 7.48 10.79
CA GLY A 303 21.88 6.08 10.36
C GLY A 303 21.02 5.75 9.13
N SER A 304 20.23 6.71 8.63
CA SER A 304 19.26 6.49 7.56
C SER A 304 19.93 6.01 6.27
N VAL A 305 19.26 5.08 5.57
CA VAL A 305 19.68 4.61 4.25
C VAL A 305 19.71 5.75 3.22
N LEU A 306 18.92 6.81 3.42
CA LEU A 306 18.88 7.99 2.54
C LEU A 306 20.16 8.83 2.60
N GLN A 307 21.06 8.57 3.55
CA GLN A 307 22.41 9.16 3.60
C GLN A 307 23.48 8.29 2.89
N ARG A 308 23.08 7.16 2.27
CA ARG A 308 23.99 6.11 1.76
C ARG A 308 23.87 5.88 0.24
N LEU A 309 23.36 6.88 -0.45
CA LEU A 309 22.97 6.87 -1.87
C LEU A 309 24.14 6.51 -2.80
N GLU A 310 25.34 7.05 -2.53
CA GLU A 310 26.56 6.73 -3.30
C GLU A 310 26.87 5.22 -3.29
N ILE A 311 26.69 4.56 -2.14
CA ILE A 311 26.94 3.11 -1.99
C ILE A 311 25.79 2.31 -2.59
N LEU A 312 24.55 2.78 -2.43
CA LEU A 312 23.38 2.20 -3.09
C LEU A 312 23.55 2.18 -4.61
N ASP A 313 23.85 3.33 -5.22
CA ASP A 313 24.02 3.46 -6.66
C ASP A 313 25.17 2.59 -7.19
N LYS A 314 26.29 2.57 -6.45
CA LYS A 314 27.46 1.74 -6.77
C LYS A 314 27.16 0.23 -6.72
N CYS A 315 26.45 -0.24 -5.71
CA CYS A 315 26.25 -1.66 -5.47
C CYS A 315 24.99 -2.21 -6.15
N PHE A 316 23.85 -1.53 -6.05
CA PHE A 316 22.57 -1.97 -6.61
C PHE A 316 22.42 -1.64 -8.10
N GLY A 317 23.38 -0.92 -8.70
CA GLY A 317 23.43 -0.60 -10.13
C GLY A 317 23.94 -1.72 -11.04
N LEU A 318 24.30 -2.87 -10.48
CA LEU A 318 24.87 -4.00 -11.21
C LEU A 318 23.76 -4.94 -11.74
N ASP A 319 24.02 -5.64 -12.83
CA ASP A 319 22.97 -6.32 -13.61
C ASP A 319 22.32 -7.50 -12.86
N THR A 320 23.08 -8.21 -12.02
CA THR A 320 22.63 -9.42 -11.31
C THR A 320 22.70 -9.32 -9.79
N VAL A 321 21.91 -10.14 -9.08
CA VAL A 321 21.91 -10.20 -7.62
C VAL A 321 23.27 -10.64 -7.08
N GLU A 322 23.93 -11.56 -7.76
CA GLU A 322 25.29 -12.01 -7.47
C GLU A 322 26.28 -10.84 -7.47
N GLU A 323 26.30 -10.02 -8.52
CA GLU A 323 27.19 -8.85 -8.60
C GLU A 323 26.88 -7.81 -7.52
N ILE A 324 25.60 -7.60 -7.18
CA ILE A 324 25.19 -6.71 -6.08
C ILE A 324 25.76 -7.21 -4.73
N VAL A 325 25.69 -8.52 -4.47
CA VAL A 325 26.24 -9.13 -3.25
C VAL A 325 27.76 -9.03 -3.22
N ASP A 326 28.45 -9.36 -4.31
CA ASP A 326 29.91 -9.29 -4.42
C ASP A 326 30.43 -7.85 -4.25
N ALA A 327 29.72 -6.86 -4.81
CA ALA A 327 30.06 -5.45 -4.65
C ALA A 327 29.87 -4.97 -3.20
N LEU A 328 28.80 -5.39 -2.52
CA LEU A 328 28.59 -5.10 -1.10
C LEU A 328 29.66 -5.77 -0.23
N GLU A 329 30.04 -7.01 -0.51
CA GLU A 329 31.11 -7.71 0.21
C GLU A 329 32.47 -7.04 0.02
N SER A 330 32.77 -6.61 -1.20
CA SER A 330 33.96 -5.81 -1.50
C SER A 330 33.95 -4.49 -0.72
N GLU A 331 32.84 -3.75 -0.72
CA GLU A 331 32.69 -2.50 0.04
C GLU A 331 32.85 -2.72 1.55
N ALA A 332 32.19 -3.74 2.10
CA ALA A 332 32.29 -4.12 3.51
C ALA A 332 33.72 -4.50 3.91
N SER A 333 34.47 -5.19 3.03
CA SER A 333 35.86 -5.57 3.29
C SER A 333 36.82 -4.37 3.32
N GLN A 334 36.52 -3.31 2.57
CA GLN A 334 37.34 -2.09 2.46
C GLN A 334 37.03 -1.08 3.57
N THR A 335 35.76 -0.91 3.92
CA THR A 335 35.27 0.13 4.84
C THR A 335 34.98 -0.36 6.26
N ASN A 336 34.73 -1.68 6.42
CA ASN A 336 34.14 -2.28 7.62
C ASN A 336 32.79 -1.63 8.02
N ASP A 337 32.01 -1.14 7.05
CA ASP A 337 30.70 -0.52 7.31
C ASP A 337 29.66 -1.55 7.78
N ALA A 338 29.13 -1.34 8.98
CA ALA A 338 28.10 -2.17 9.59
C ALA A 338 26.81 -2.24 8.76
N TRP A 339 26.48 -1.20 7.97
CA TRP A 339 25.32 -1.20 7.08
C TRP A 339 25.51 -2.16 5.91
N CYS A 340 26.69 -2.19 5.28
CA CYS A 340 27.00 -3.16 4.22
C CYS A 340 26.91 -4.59 4.76
N ILE A 341 27.53 -4.85 5.92
CA ILE A 341 27.51 -6.16 6.60
C ILE A 341 26.06 -6.59 6.92
N SER A 342 25.22 -5.67 7.42
CA SER A 342 23.80 -5.93 7.68
C SER A 342 23.03 -6.24 6.40
N THR A 343 23.25 -5.46 5.34
CA THR A 343 22.59 -5.62 4.03
C THR A 343 22.92 -6.98 3.40
N ILE A 344 24.20 -7.37 3.37
CA ILE A 344 24.66 -8.70 2.89
C ILE A 344 23.97 -9.81 3.66
N LYS A 345 23.90 -9.69 5.00
CA LYS A 345 23.22 -10.68 5.84
C LYS A 345 21.73 -10.80 5.47
N ARG A 346 21.02 -9.68 5.24
CA ARG A 346 19.60 -9.69 4.84
C ARG A 346 19.39 -10.37 3.49
N LEU A 347 20.23 -10.07 2.50
CA LEU A 347 20.19 -10.73 1.19
C LEU A 347 20.41 -12.25 1.35
N LYS A 348 21.36 -12.67 2.18
CA LYS A 348 21.61 -14.10 2.48
C LYS A 348 20.53 -14.80 3.32
N GLU A 349 19.62 -14.06 3.95
CA GLU A 349 18.44 -14.60 4.64
C GLU A 349 17.20 -14.74 3.73
N ALA A 350 17.20 -14.10 2.56
CA ALA A 350 16.11 -14.15 1.59
C ALA A 350 16.18 -15.39 0.68
N SER A 351 15.06 -15.71 0.02
CA SER A 351 15.03 -16.76 -1.02
C SER A 351 15.87 -16.32 -2.23
N PRO A 352 16.83 -17.14 -2.72
CA PRO A 352 17.64 -16.80 -3.89
C PRO A 352 16.83 -16.58 -5.16
N LEU A 353 15.79 -17.40 -5.39
CA LEU A 353 14.87 -17.24 -6.52
C LEU A 353 14.09 -15.93 -6.38
N SER A 354 13.55 -15.68 -5.18
CA SER A 354 12.79 -14.46 -4.88
C SER A 354 13.60 -13.19 -5.15
N LEU A 355 14.88 -13.15 -4.77
CA LEU A 355 15.77 -12.03 -5.07
C LEU A 355 15.88 -11.77 -6.57
N LYS A 356 16.16 -12.81 -7.38
CA LYS A 356 16.33 -12.64 -8.84
C LYS A 356 15.06 -12.17 -9.54
N VAL A 357 13.90 -12.77 -9.22
CA VAL A 357 12.62 -12.35 -9.83
C VAL A 357 12.20 -10.95 -9.36
N SER A 358 12.55 -10.55 -8.13
CA SER A 358 12.26 -9.21 -7.60
C SER A 358 13.10 -8.13 -8.27
N LEU A 359 14.42 -8.35 -8.42
CA LEU A 359 15.31 -7.42 -9.13
C LEU A 359 14.81 -7.15 -10.55
N ARG A 360 14.47 -8.22 -11.27
CA ARG A 360 13.94 -8.12 -12.63
C ARG A 360 12.59 -7.40 -12.67
N SER A 361 11.64 -7.75 -11.79
CA SER A 361 10.30 -7.16 -11.76
C SER A 361 10.36 -5.65 -11.51
N ILE A 362 11.15 -5.20 -10.53
CA ILE A 362 11.35 -3.77 -10.24
C ILE A 362 11.96 -3.05 -11.46
N ARG A 363 13.02 -3.61 -12.06
CA ARG A 363 13.68 -2.99 -13.22
C ARG A 363 12.80 -2.90 -14.47
N GLU A 364 12.03 -3.94 -14.76
CA GLU A 364 11.02 -3.89 -15.82
C GLU A 364 9.87 -2.91 -15.48
N GLY A 365 9.51 -2.78 -14.20
CA GLY A 365 8.48 -1.85 -13.72
C GLY A 365 8.79 -0.37 -13.99
N ARG A 366 10.07 0.00 -14.07
CA ARG A 366 10.56 1.34 -14.43
C ARG A 366 10.10 1.83 -15.83
N PHE A 367 9.67 0.91 -16.69
CA PHE A 367 9.27 1.19 -18.08
C PHE A 367 7.82 0.81 -18.37
N GLN A 368 7.01 0.59 -17.33
CA GLN A 368 5.65 0.06 -17.44
C GLN A 368 4.65 0.92 -16.65
N THR A 369 3.40 0.90 -17.08
CA THR A 369 2.28 1.50 -16.33
C THR A 369 1.86 0.61 -15.16
N LEU A 370 1.09 1.16 -14.21
CA LEU A 370 0.61 0.41 -13.04
C LEU A 370 -0.21 -0.83 -13.42
N ASP A 371 -1.06 -0.77 -14.45
CA ASP A 371 -1.83 -1.93 -14.94
C ASP A 371 -0.94 -3.03 -15.52
N GLN A 372 0.13 -2.66 -16.22
CA GLN A 372 1.10 -3.60 -16.77
C GLN A 372 1.89 -4.29 -15.65
N CYS A 373 2.34 -3.52 -14.65
CA CYS A 373 3.02 -4.06 -13.47
C CYS A 373 2.11 -5.00 -12.69
N LEU A 374 0.86 -4.60 -12.38
CA LEU A 374 -0.12 -5.46 -11.68
C LEU A 374 -0.48 -6.72 -12.47
N SER A 375 -0.54 -6.64 -13.80
CA SER A 375 -0.81 -7.80 -14.66
C SER A 375 0.36 -8.78 -14.67
N ARG A 376 1.61 -8.30 -14.67
CA ARG A 376 2.81 -9.12 -14.52
C ARG A 376 2.87 -9.74 -13.12
N GLU A 377 2.77 -8.93 -12.07
CA GLU A 377 2.79 -9.38 -10.67
C GLU A 377 1.68 -10.40 -10.39
N TYR A 378 0.53 -10.31 -11.06
CA TYR A 378 -0.51 -11.34 -10.97
C TYR A 378 0.00 -12.71 -11.46
N HIS A 379 0.63 -12.78 -12.64
CA HIS A 379 1.22 -14.04 -13.11
C HIS A 379 2.34 -14.53 -12.17
N MET A 380 3.24 -13.64 -11.74
CA MET A 380 4.30 -13.95 -10.78
C MET A 380 3.74 -14.48 -9.44
N SER A 381 2.62 -13.93 -8.97
CA SER A 381 1.96 -14.35 -7.74
C SER A 381 1.35 -15.73 -7.86
N LEU A 382 0.69 -16.01 -8.98
CA LEU A 382 0.17 -17.34 -9.26
C LEU A 382 1.31 -18.36 -9.41
N GLN A 383 2.43 -18.00 -10.04
CA GLN A 383 3.61 -18.85 -10.12
C GLN A 383 4.25 -19.12 -8.75
N GLY A 384 4.38 -18.09 -7.90
CA GLY A 384 4.95 -18.23 -6.56
C GLY A 384 4.15 -19.15 -5.62
N ILE A 385 2.83 -19.23 -5.80
CA ILE A 385 1.98 -20.15 -5.01
C ILE A 385 1.79 -21.52 -5.67
N SER A 386 2.10 -21.69 -6.97
CA SER A 386 1.74 -22.89 -7.75
C SER A 386 2.49 -24.17 -7.36
N LYS A 387 3.66 -24.04 -6.72
CA LYS A 387 4.66 -25.11 -6.51
C LYS A 387 5.28 -25.68 -7.79
N GLN A 388 5.10 -25.07 -8.96
CA GLN A 388 5.70 -25.58 -10.21
C GLN A 388 7.21 -25.32 -10.30
N ILE A 389 7.67 -24.15 -9.81
CA ILE A 389 9.07 -23.70 -9.93
C ILE A 389 9.85 -23.93 -8.62
N SER A 390 9.23 -23.63 -7.48
CA SER A 390 9.83 -23.70 -6.15
C SER A 390 8.77 -23.86 -5.06
N HIS A 391 9.19 -24.33 -3.88
CA HIS A 391 8.36 -24.39 -2.68
C HIS A 391 8.58 -23.20 -1.72
N ASP A 392 9.43 -22.23 -2.09
CA ASP A 392 9.92 -21.17 -1.19
C ASP A 392 8.80 -20.38 -0.51
N PHE A 393 7.69 -20.03 -1.18
CA PHE A 393 6.56 -19.35 -0.53
C PHE A 393 6.02 -20.14 0.68
N TYR A 394 5.89 -21.47 0.54
CA TYR A 394 5.36 -22.32 1.59
C TYR A 394 6.36 -22.45 2.75
N GLU A 395 7.65 -22.61 2.43
CA GLU A 395 8.70 -22.74 3.43
C GLU A 395 8.97 -21.42 4.17
N GLY A 396 8.94 -20.29 3.48
CA GLY A 396 9.12 -18.96 4.06
C GLY A 396 7.96 -18.56 4.97
N VAL A 397 6.70 -18.80 4.55
CA VAL A 397 5.53 -18.58 5.41
C VAL A 397 5.55 -19.54 6.61
N ARG A 398 5.92 -20.81 6.42
CA ARG A 398 6.10 -21.77 7.53
C ARG A 398 7.14 -21.25 8.53
N ALA A 399 8.36 -20.98 8.07
CA ALA A 399 9.49 -20.60 8.90
C ALA A 399 9.30 -19.27 9.63
N ARG A 400 8.67 -18.26 9.00
CA ARG A 400 8.53 -16.92 9.58
C ARG A 400 7.21 -16.67 10.32
N MET A 401 6.09 -17.27 9.87
CA MET A 401 4.76 -16.93 10.38
C MET A 401 4.05 -18.07 11.13
N VAL A 402 4.23 -19.32 10.71
CA VAL A 402 3.56 -20.48 11.34
C VAL A 402 4.40 -21.03 12.48
N ASP A 403 5.54 -21.64 12.18
CA ASP A 403 6.44 -22.29 13.14
C ASP A 403 7.36 -21.28 13.83
N LYS A 404 7.67 -20.16 13.15
CA LYS A 404 8.45 -19.02 13.65
C LYS A 404 9.89 -19.37 14.06
N ASP A 405 10.45 -20.43 13.48
CA ASP A 405 11.86 -20.84 13.66
C ASP A 405 12.86 -19.85 13.01
N LYS A 406 12.41 -19.07 12.02
CA LYS A 406 13.23 -18.16 11.19
C LYS A 406 14.38 -18.86 10.47
N ALA A 407 14.24 -20.15 10.19
CA ALA A 407 15.23 -20.99 9.52
C ALA A 407 14.65 -21.65 8.26
N PRO A 408 14.24 -20.85 7.25
CA PRO A 408 13.70 -21.37 6.00
C PRO A 408 14.76 -22.17 5.22
N LYS A 409 14.33 -23.26 4.60
CA LYS A 409 15.13 -24.14 3.74
C LYS A 409 14.81 -23.89 2.28
N TRP A 410 15.38 -22.83 1.73
CA TRP A 410 15.14 -22.42 0.34
C TRP A 410 15.54 -23.52 -0.66
N ASP A 411 14.72 -23.66 -1.71
CA ASP A 411 14.97 -24.53 -2.86
C ASP A 411 14.68 -23.73 -4.14
N PRO A 412 15.71 -23.21 -4.84
CA PRO A 412 17.12 -23.54 -4.69
C PRO A 412 17.81 -22.81 -3.51
N PRO A 413 18.84 -23.42 -2.88
CA PRO A 413 19.42 -22.92 -1.63
C PRO A 413 20.40 -21.75 -1.79
N THR A 414 20.90 -21.49 -3.00
CA THR A 414 21.92 -20.47 -3.29
C THR A 414 21.71 -19.82 -4.66
N LEU A 415 22.25 -18.61 -4.88
CA LEU A 415 22.04 -17.83 -6.11
C LEU A 415 22.56 -18.54 -7.37
N ASP A 416 23.70 -19.23 -7.29
CA ASP A 416 24.29 -20.04 -8.38
C ASP A 416 23.40 -21.20 -8.84
N ARG A 417 22.42 -21.59 -8.01
CA ARG A 417 21.48 -22.68 -8.30
C ARG A 417 20.16 -22.20 -8.88
N VAL A 418 19.90 -20.90 -8.92
CA VAL A 418 18.77 -20.32 -9.64
C VAL A 418 19.14 -20.20 -11.11
N SER A 419 18.60 -21.07 -11.98
CA SER A 419 18.78 -20.97 -13.42
C SER A 419 17.97 -19.82 -14.03
N GLN A 420 18.36 -19.36 -15.21
CA GLN A 420 17.60 -18.34 -15.94
C GLN A 420 16.19 -18.84 -16.29
N ASP A 421 16.04 -20.12 -16.67
CA ASP A 421 14.72 -20.71 -16.96
C ASP A 421 13.75 -20.61 -15.78
N MET A 422 14.23 -20.79 -14.53
CA MET A 422 13.39 -20.64 -13.32
C MET A 422 12.95 -19.18 -13.12
N VAL A 423 13.82 -18.22 -13.45
CA VAL A 423 13.46 -16.80 -13.42
C VAL A 423 12.46 -16.50 -14.53
N ASP A 424 12.69 -16.93 -15.76
CA ASP A 424 11.83 -16.66 -16.92
C ASP A 424 10.42 -17.26 -16.77
N GLN A 425 10.31 -18.50 -16.28
CA GLN A 425 9.02 -19.15 -16.01
C GLN A 425 8.15 -18.36 -15.02
N TYR A 426 8.76 -17.63 -14.08
CA TYR A 426 8.06 -16.81 -13.10
C TYR A 426 7.27 -15.65 -13.73
N PHE A 427 7.61 -15.24 -14.96
CA PHE A 427 6.97 -14.15 -15.71
C PHE A 427 5.96 -14.68 -16.74
N LEU A 428 5.80 -15.99 -16.86
CA LEU A 428 4.83 -16.65 -17.73
C LEU A 428 3.56 -17.06 -16.96
N PRO A 429 2.39 -17.15 -17.63
CA PRO A 429 1.19 -17.73 -17.03
C PRO A 429 1.39 -19.16 -16.52
N VAL A 430 0.71 -19.54 -15.44
CA VAL A 430 0.79 -20.89 -14.81
C VAL A 430 0.29 -22.01 -15.73
N SER A 431 -0.57 -21.67 -16.70
CA SER A 431 -0.92 -22.52 -17.84
C SER A 431 -1.43 -21.68 -19.01
N GLU A 432 -1.48 -22.25 -20.22
CA GLU A 432 -2.07 -21.61 -21.41
C GLU A 432 -3.55 -21.21 -21.25
N PHE A 433 -4.25 -21.82 -20.29
CA PHE A 433 -5.67 -21.59 -20.00
C PHE A 433 -5.89 -20.70 -18.75
N GLU A 434 -4.83 -20.26 -18.07
CA GLU A 434 -4.95 -19.41 -16.90
C GLU A 434 -5.33 -17.98 -17.33
N PRO A 435 -6.50 -17.45 -16.94
CA PRO A 435 -6.88 -16.09 -17.31
C PRO A 435 -6.00 -15.08 -16.56
N GLY A 436 -5.46 -14.12 -17.31
CA GLY A 436 -4.73 -12.98 -16.74
C GLY A 436 -5.62 -12.03 -15.92
N LEU A 437 -5.01 -10.97 -15.41
CA LEU A 437 -5.74 -9.94 -14.64
C LEU A 437 -6.49 -9.00 -15.60
N GLU A 438 -7.82 -9.08 -15.65
CA GLU A 438 -8.63 -8.17 -16.46
C GLU A 438 -8.83 -6.82 -15.74
N LEU A 439 -8.06 -5.80 -16.17
CA LEU A 439 -8.17 -4.43 -15.66
C LEU A 439 -8.93 -3.52 -16.65
N PRO A 440 -9.78 -2.58 -16.17
CA PRO A 440 -10.60 -1.70 -17.01
C PRO A 440 -9.83 -0.52 -17.67
N THR A 441 -8.68 -0.80 -18.28
CA THR A 441 -7.74 0.19 -18.85
C THR A 441 -8.31 1.05 -19.99
N LYS A 442 -9.37 0.60 -20.67
CA LYS A 442 -10.03 1.36 -21.74
C LYS A 442 -10.95 2.49 -21.24
N ILE A 443 -11.25 2.52 -19.94
CA ILE A 443 -12.18 3.49 -19.34
C ILE A 443 -11.56 4.29 -18.19
N ARG A 444 -10.29 4.01 -17.83
CA ARG A 444 -9.55 4.65 -16.73
C ARG A 444 -8.06 4.63 -17.03
N GLU A 445 -7.38 5.74 -16.75
CA GLU A 445 -5.92 5.84 -16.76
C GLU A 445 -5.43 6.13 -15.34
N ALA A 446 -4.17 5.78 -15.03
CA ALA A 446 -3.62 5.94 -13.69
C ALA A 446 -3.12 7.38 -13.46
N PHE A 447 -3.38 7.93 -12.27
CA PHE A 447 -2.90 9.24 -11.87
C PHE A 447 -1.51 9.13 -11.25
N ILE A 448 -0.47 9.04 -12.08
CA ILE A 448 0.93 8.90 -11.64
C ILE A 448 1.85 9.77 -12.49
#